data_AF-A0A7V7DWK1-F1
#
_entry.id   AF-A0A7V7DWK1-F1
#
_cell.length_a   1.000
_cell.length_b   1.000
_cell.length_c   1.000
_cell.angle_alpha   90.00
_cell.angle_beta   90.00
_cell.angle_gamma   90.00
#
_symmetry.space_group_name_H-M   'P 1'
#
loop_
_entity.id
_entity.type
_entity.pdbx_description
1 polymer ?
#
loop_
_entity_poly.entity_id
_entity_poly.type
_entity_poly.pdbx_seq_one_letter_code
_entity_poly.pdbx_strand_id
1 'polypeptide(L)'
;MSAIKEERSVVMNKQRGFTLIELLVVIAIIALLMALLMPALERAREQAKRIICLNNLKELQFAWLLYADDNEGKIVNGAPLGTECQADAGPGDHPDEIPWIGRAWHGNYQNGDKLSPDCQKAAIRAGAMWPYVKNLGVYRCPTGLAGEMCTYAAMDGANGLSRNNIEDLQFMKNATAYRRPHKRIIFIDEGWVTPDSFAVYIDHAAWWDDPPVRHGDGSAQSYADGHSDWRKWEGRWTVAFGLATIGIHPKNDNKPGDPIPGGTAVSATDADYRDLRWLQIGCWGEVTY
;
A
#
# COMPACT_ATOMS: atom_id res chain seq x y z
N MET A 1 28.40 83.93 36.77
CA MET A 1 27.44 83.11 35.99
C MET A 1 27.36 81.75 36.65
N SER A 2 26.35 81.54 37.50
CA SER A 2 26.04 80.26 38.14
C SER A 2 25.00 79.56 37.27
N ALA A 3 25.34 78.37 36.74
CA ALA A 3 24.43 77.54 35.97
C ALA A 3 23.86 76.45 36.89
N ILE A 4 22.56 76.53 37.15
CA ILE A 4 21.79 75.53 37.90
C ILE A 4 21.61 74.31 36.98
N LYS A 5 22.09 73.14 37.43
CA LYS A 5 21.96 71.87 36.71
C LYS A 5 20.70 71.16 37.24
N GLU A 6 19.65 71.10 36.43
CA GLU A 6 18.45 70.31 36.71
C GLU A 6 18.78 68.81 36.62
N GLU A 7 18.64 68.07 37.72
CA GLU A 7 18.63 66.61 37.73
C GLU A 7 17.23 66.10 37.39
N ARG A 8 17.07 65.47 36.22
CA ARG A 8 15.85 64.71 35.87
C ARG A 8 15.90 63.33 36.54
N SER A 9 14.94 63.05 37.42
CA SER A 9 14.75 61.73 38.01
C SER A 9 14.15 60.75 36.99
N VAL A 10 14.92 59.71 36.66
CA VAL A 10 14.42 58.60 35.82
C VAL A 10 13.64 57.65 36.73
N VAL A 11 12.31 57.62 36.58
CA VAL A 11 11.45 56.66 37.27
C VAL A 11 11.70 55.27 36.67
N MET A 12 12.53 54.46 37.33
CA MET A 12 12.71 53.04 36.99
C MET A 12 11.42 52.29 37.31
N ASN A 13 10.61 52.04 36.28
CA ASN A 13 9.45 51.15 36.38
C ASN A 13 9.98 49.73 36.70
N LYS A 14 9.78 49.25 37.94
CA LYS A 14 10.18 47.89 38.35
C LYS A 14 9.40 46.89 37.51
N GLN A 15 10.04 46.36 36.45
CA GLN A 15 9.47 45.24 35.72
C GLN A 15 9.38 44.05 36.68
N ARG A 16 8.16 43.52 36.84
CA ARG A 16 7.92 42.31 37.63
C ARG A 16 8.58 41.13 36.91
N GLY A 17 9.59 40.53 37.52
CA GLY A 17 10.22 39.31 37.03
C GLY A 17 9.33 38.09 37.27
N PHE A 18 9.39 37.11 36.37
CA PHE A 18 8.73 35.83 36.52
C PHE A 18 9.34 35.06 37.70
N THR A 19 8.52 34.50 38.58
CA THR A 19 8.97 33.60 39.64
C THR A 19 9.24 32.20 39.10
N LEU A 20 10.13 31.45 39.76
CA LEU A 20 10.41 30.05 39.42
C LEU A 20 9.14 29.19 39.45
N ILE A 21 8.23 29.47 40.39
CA ILE A 21 6.98 28.74 40.57
C ILE A 21 6.04 28.99 39.39
N GLU A 22 5.87 30.23 38.95
CA GLU A 22 5.03 30.56 37.80
C GLU A 22 5.54 29.88 36.53
N LEU A 23 6.86 29.84 36.31
CA LEU A 23 7.45 29.12 35.19
C LEU A 23 7.19 27.62 35.28
N LEU A 24 7.33 27.04 36.48
CA LEU A 24 7.15 25.60 36.72
C LEU A 24 5.69 25.15 36.49
N VAL A 25 4.72 25.96 36.91
CA VAL A 25 3.29 25.67 36.67
C VAL A 25 2.97 25.71 35.17
N VAL A 26 3.53 26.68 34.44
CA VAL A 26 3.29 26.81 32.99
C VAL A 26 3.84 25.60 32.23
N ILE A 27 5.08 25.18 32.50
CA ILE A 27 5.64 23.98 31.85
C ILE A 27 4.87 22.71 32.22
N ALA A 28 4.35 22.61 33.46
CA ALA A 28 3.54 21.48 33.88
C ALA A 28 2.21 21.40 33.11
N ILE A 29 1.55 22.55 32.90
CA ILE A 29 0.31 22.62 32.10
C ILE A 29 0.61 22.27 30.63
N ILE A 30 1.68 22.81 30.04
CA ILE A 30 2.08 22.48 28.66
C ILE A 30 2.35 20.98 28.52
N ALA A 31 3.08 20.38 29.46
CA ALA A 31 3.38 18.94 29.44
C ALA A 31 2.11 18.09 29.51
N LEU A 32 1.15 18.44 30.38
CA LEU A 32 -0.14 17.77 30.48
C LEU A 32 -0.94 17.88 29.17
N LEU A 33 -1.00 19.07 28.57
CA LEU A 33 -1.69 19.28 27.30
C LEU A 33 -1.04 18.50 26.16
N MET A 34 0.29 18.49 26.07
CA MET A 34 1.02 17.72 25.07
C MET A 34 0.79 16.21 25.21
N ALA A 35 0.72 15.69 26.44
CA ALA A 35 0.44 14.27 26.69
C ALA A 35 -0.94 13.83 26.15
N LEU A 36 -1.94 14.72 26.17
CA LEU A 36 -3.26 14.44 25.61
C LEU A 36 -3.34 14.68 24.10
N LEU A 37 -2.59 15.65 23.57
CA LEU A 37 -2.63 16.03 22.15
C LEU A 37 -1.81 15.09 21.25
N MET A 38 -0.72 14.51 21.75
CA MET A 38 0.18 13.68 20.95
C MET A 38 -0.52 12.44 20.35
N PRO A 39 -1.28 11.62 21.13
CA PRO A 39 -1.98 10.47 20.57
C PRO A 39 -3.07 10.84 19.56
N ALA A 40 -3.73 11.99 19.77
CA ALA A 40 -4.75 12.49 18.86
C ALA A 40 -4.13 12.93 17.52
N LEU A 41 -2.98 13.61 17.58
CA LEU A 41 -2.25 14.06 16.39
C LEU A 41 -1.68 12.88 15.58
N GLU A 42 -1.18 11.85 16.24
CA GLU A 42 -0.71 10.62 15.58
C GLU A 42 -1.84 9.95 14.79
N ARG A 43 -3.01 9.77 15.41
CA ARG A 43 -4.19 9.22 14.74
C ARG A 43 -4.63 10.08 13.55
N ALA A 44 -4.65 11.40 13.71
CA ALA A 44 -5.00 12.33 12.64
C ALA A 44 -4.02 12.26 11.46
N ARG A 45 -2.71 12.19 11.74
CA ARG A 45 -1.67 12.02 10.71
C ARG A 45 -1.85 10.69 9.98
N GLU A 46 -2.16 9.61 10.68
CA GLU A 46 -2.36 8.31 10.05
C GLU A 46 -3.61 8.26 9.18
N GLN A 47 -4.70 8.87 9.62
CA GLN A 47 -5.90 9.04 8.80
C GLN A 47 -5.61 9.86 7.54
N ALA A 48 -4.84 10.94 7.65
CA ALA A 48 -4.43 11.74 6.49
C ALA A 48 -3.60 10.93 5.48
N LYS A 49 -2.63 10.14 5.97
CA LYS A 49 -1.84 9.22 5.11
C LYS A 49 -2.73 8.19 4.42
N ARG A 50 -3.70 7.62 5.14
CA ARG A 50 -4.67 6.67 4.55
C ARG A 50 -5.48 7.31 3.44
N ILE A 51 -5.97 8.54 3.63
CA ILE A 51 -6.72 9.28 2.60
C ILE A 51 -5.85 9.49 1.35
N ILE A 52 -4.58 9.85 1.52
CA ILE A 52 -3.64 9.98 0.40
C ILE A 52 -3.47 8.63 -0.32
N CYS A 53 -3.30 7.53 0.41
CA CYS A 53 -3.18 6.19 -0.17
C CYS A 53 -4.43 5.79 -0.97
N LEU A 54 -5.63 6.08 -0.45
CA LEU A 54 -6.89 5.84 -1.16
C LEU A 54 -7.00 6.69 -2.43
N ASN A 55 -6.60 7.96 -2.38
CA ASN A 55 -6.58 8.82 -3.56
C ASN A 55 -5.59 8.31 -4.62
N ASN A 56 -4.40 7.87 -4.21
CA ASN A 56 -3.43 7.25 -5.12
C ASN A 56 -4.03 6.01 -5.80
N LEU A 57 -4.64 5.10 -5.04
CA LEU A 57 -5.32 3.91 -5.57
C LEU A 57 -6.45 4.27 -6.53
N LYS A 58 -7.21 5.32 -6.21
CA LYS A 58 -8.27 5.83 -7.09
C LYS A 58 -7.72 6.41 -8.39
N GLU A 59 -6.61 7.13 -8.34
CA GLU A 59 -5.92 7.64 -9.54
C GLU A 59 -5.38 6.49 -10.42
N LEU A 60 -4.79 5.45 -9.81
CA LEU A 60 -4.39 4.22 -10.53
C LEU A 60 -5.61 3.55 -11.16
N GLN A 61 -6.71 3.41 -10.42
CA GLN A 61 -7.92 2.78 -10.93
C GLN A 61 -8.54 3.55 -12.10
N PHE A 62 -8.51 4.88 -12.07
CA PHE A 62 -8.95 5.68 -13.22
C PHE A 62 -8.04 5.47 -14.43
N ALA A 63 -6.73 5.44 -14.25
CA ALA A 63 -5.81 5.12 -15.34
C ALA A 63 -6.04 3.71 -15.91
N TRP A 64 -6.41 2.74 -15.07
CA TRP A 64 -6.77 1.39 -15.51
C TRP A 64 -8.06 1.38 -16.36
N LEU A 65 -9.08 2.16 -15.97
CA LEU A 65 -10.31 2.32 -16.75
C LEU A 65 -10.06 3.04 -18.08
N LEU A 66 -9.25 4.11 -18.08
CA LEU A 66 -8.88 4.83 -19.30
C LEU A 66 -8.09 3.96 -20.26
N TYR A 67 -7.15 3.17 -19.73
CA TYR A 67 -6.43 2.18 -20.54
C TYR A 67 -7.40 1.20 -21.19
N ALA A 68 -8.37 0.67 -20.44
CA ALA A 68 -9.35 -0.25 -21.00
C ALA A 68 -10.20 0.39 -22.09
N ASP A 69 -10.63 1.65 -21.91
CA ASP A 69 -11.39 2.40 -22.92
C ASP A 69 -10.61 2.55 -24.24
N ASP A 70 -9.33 2.93 -24.16
CA ASP A 70 -8.44 3.09 -25.32
C ASP A 70 -8.04 1.75 -25.98
N ASN A 71 -8.25 0.61 -25.30
CA ASN A 71 -7.84 -0.73 -25.74
C ASN A 71 -9.02 -1.70 -25.93
N GLU A 72 -10.17 -1.22 -26.41
CA GLU A 72 -11.35 -2.05 -26.73
C GLU A 72 -11.88 -2.87 -25.53
N GLY A 73 -11.77 -2.30 -24.33
CA GLY A 73 -12.13 -2.92 -23.06
C GLY A 73 -11.08 -3.87 -22.50
N LYS A 74 -9.97 -4.15 -23.21
CA LYS A 74 -8.88 -5.00 -22.70
C LYS A 74 -8.19 -4.31 -21.54
N ILE A 75 -8.02 -5.03 -20.44
CA ILE A 75 -7.37 -4.47 -19.26
C ILE A 75 -5.87 -4.65 -19.33
N VAL A 76 -5.13 -3.75 -18.68
CA VAL A 76 -3.67 -3.78 -18.67
C VAL A 76 -3.14 -5.06 -18.03
N ASN A 77 -1.98 -5.54 -18.47
CA ASN A 77 -1.25 -6.61 -17.79
C ASN A 77 -0.83 -6.15 -16.39
N GLY A 78 -1.31 -6.85 -15.37
CA GLY A 78 -1.04 -6.59 -13.96
C GLY A 78 0.32 -7.10 -13.46
N ALA A 79 0.99 -7.97 -14.24
CA ALA A 79 2.23 -8.62 -13.87
C ALA A 79 3.46 -7.93 -14.48
N PRO A 80 4.25 -7.13 -13.72
CA PRO A 80 5.43 -6.43 -14.19
C PRO A 80 6.64 -7.38 -14.22
N LEU A 81 6.48 -8.45 -14.98
CA LEU A 81 7.51 -9.43 -15.30
C LEU A 81 8.41 -8.89 -16.42
N GLY A 82 9.65 -9.36 -16.47
CA GLY A 82 10.60 -8.98 -17.51
C GLY A 82 11.97 -8.57 -16.96
N THR A 83 12.62 -7.64 -17.65
CA THR A 83 13.95 -7.14 -17.34
C THR A 83 13.87 -6.02 -16.31
N GLU A 84 14.74 -6.06 -15.29
CA GLU A 84 14.80 -5.01 -14.27
C GLU A 84 14.89 -3.61 -14.90
N CYS A 85 14.17 -2.64 -14.31
CA CYS A 85 14.07 -1.27 -14.80
C CYS A 85 13.32 -1.06 -16.13
N GLN A 86 12.74 -2.11 -16.73
CA GLN A 86 12.10 -2.05 -18.05
C GLN A 86 10.65 -2.57 -18.00
N ALA A 87 9.87 -2.23 -19.03
CA ALA A 87 8.51 -2.74 -19.24
C ALA A 87 8.46 -3.52 -20.56
N ASP A 88 9.23 -4.60 -20.61
CA ASP A 88 9.17 -5.62 -21.64
C ASP A 88 8.12 -6.68 -21.29
N ALA A 89 7.65 -7.40 -22.30
CA ALA A 89 6.82 -8.57 -22.07
C ALA A 89 7.68 -9.63 -21.35
N GLY A 90 7.41 -9.85 -20.07
CA GLY A 90 8.05 -10.92 -19.32
C GLY A 90 7.72 -12.31 -19.90
N PRO A 91 8.54 -13.34 -19.60
CA PRO A 91 8.22 -14.71 -19.99
C PRO A 91 6.92 -15.17 -19.30
N GLY A 92 6.00 -15.80 -20.04
CA GLY A 92 4.72 -16.31 -19.49
C GLY A 92 3.51 -15.95 -20.35
N ASP A 93 2.34 -15.77 -19.71
CA ASP A 93 1.01 -15.62 -20.34
C ASP A 93 0.73 -14.25 -20.99
N HIS A 94 1.75 -13.40 -21.04
CA HIS A 94 1.65 -12.02 -21.55
C HIS A 94 2.78 -11.65 -22.52
N PRO A 95 3.12 -12.52 -23.51
CA PRO A 95 4.31 -12.33 -24.35
C PRO A 95 4.25 -11.08 -25.24
N ASP A 96 3.06 -10.50 -25.44
CA ASP A 96 2.83 -9.33 -26.29
C ASP A 96 2.18 -8.15 -25.53
N GLU A 97 2.11 -8.20 -24.20
CA GLU A 97 1.45 -7.16 -23.39
C GLU A 97 2.48 -6.38 -22.54
N ILE A 98 2.47 -5.05 -22.65
CA ILE A 98 3.25 -4.19 -21.75
C ILE A 98 2.54 -4.13 -20.39
N PRO A 99 3.22 -4.43 -19.28
CA PRO A 99 2.63 -4.38 -17.95
C PRO A 99 2.31 -2.96 -17.47
N TRP A 100 1.43 -2.86 -16.47
CA TRP A 100 0.94 -1.59 -15.92
C TRP A 100 2.07 -0.68 -15.44
N ILE A 101 3.09 -1.29 -14.84
CA ILE A 101 4.44 -0.77 -14.61
C ILE A 101 5.44 -1.76 -15.18
N GLY A 102 6.66 -1.31 -15.47
CA GLY A 102 7.79 -2.22 -15.68
C GLY A 102 8.27 -2.89 -14.38
N ARG A 103 9.26 -3.79 -14.49
CA ARG A 103 9.86 -4.49 -13.36
C ARG A 103 10.60 -3.54 -12.41
N ALA A 104 9.91 -3.12 -11.36
CA ALA A 104 10.39 -2.21 -10.31
C ALA A 104 10.92 -2.94 -9.06
N TRP A 105 11.18 -4.24 -9.14
CA TRP A 105 11.67 -5.09 -8.05
C TRP A 105 12.91 -5.88 -8.48
N HIS A 106 13.79 -6.17 -7.52
CA HIS A 106 15.08 -6.84 -7.75
C HIS A 106 14.92 -8.36 -7.79
N GLY A 107 15.71 -9.09 -8.59
CA GLY A 107 15.66 -10.56 -8.65
C GLY A 107 15.86 -11.26 -7.30
N ASN A 108 16.62 -10.66 -6.39
CA ASN A 108 16.81 -11.15 -5.02
C ASN A 108 15.88 -10.47 -4.00
N TYR A 109 14.70 -9.97 -4.39
CA TYR A 109 13.75 -9.31 -3.50
C TYR A 109 13.44 -10.11 -2.22
N GLN A 110 13.52 -11.44 -2.29
CA GLN A 110 13.34 -12.36 -1.15
C GLN A 110 14.35 -12.14 -0.03
N ASN A 111 15.55 -11.65 -0.35
CA ASN A 111 16.59 -11.30 0.62
C ASN A 111 16.48 -9.84 1.10
N GLY A 112 15.46 -9.10 0.67
CA GLY A 112 15.30 -7.68 0.96
C GLY A 112 16.10 -6.75 0.04
N ASP A 113 16.60 -7.27 -1.09
CA ASP A 113 17.31 -6.43 -2.07
C ASP A 113 16.32 -5.54 -2.83
N LYS A 114 16.75 -4.30 -3.09
CA LYS A 114 15.97 -3.29 -3.82
C LYS A 114 16.73 -2.83 -5.05
N LEU A 115 15.99 -2.57 -6.12
CA LEU A 115 16.51 -1.78 -7.22
C LEU A 115 16.75 -0.34 -6.78
N SER A 116 17.67 0.35 -7.45
CA SER A 116 17.89 1.77 -7.19
C SER A 116 16.59 2.57 -7.42
N PRO A 117 16.36 3.67 -6.69
CA PRO A 117 15.15 4.47 -6.88
C PRO A 117 14.97 4.94 -8.33
N ASP A 118 16.06 5.18 -9.06
CA ASP A 118 15.99 5.64 -10.45
C ASP A 118 15.62 4.51 -11.41
N CYS A 119 16.10 3.29 -11.15
CA CYS A 119 15.66 2.10 -11.87
C CYS A 119 14.16 1.84 -11.67
N GLN A 120 13.67 1.90 -10.43
CA GLN A 120 12.24 1.73 -10.15
C GLN A 120 11.38 2.82 -10.83
N LYS A 121 11.82 4.08 -10.82
CA LYS A 121 11.15 5.16 -11.55
C LYS A 121 11.17 4.93 -13.06
N ALA A 122 12.25 4.39 -13.61
CA ALA A 122 12.34 4.07 -15.04
C ALA A 122 11.33 2.97 -15.42
N ALA A 123 11.26 1.90 -14.62
CA ALA A 123 10.27 0.85 -14.76
C ALA A 123 8.83 1.39 -14.72
N ILE A 124 8.48 2.23 -13.73
CA ILE A 124 7.14 2.84 -13.65
C ILE A 124 6.82 3.66 -14.90
N ARG A 125 7.78 4.43 -15.42
CA ARG A 125 7.58 5.27 -16.62
C ARG A 125 7.47 4.47 -17.91
N ALA A 126 8.06 3.28 -17.95
CA ALA A 126 8.00 2.39 -19.10
C ALA A 126 6.65 1.65 -19.19
N GLY A 127 5.92 1.54 -18.07
CA GLY A 127 4.65 0.82 -18.00
C GLY A 127 3.52 1.42 -18.84
N ALA A 128 2.59 0.57 -19.21
CA ALA A 128 1.44 0.89 -20.05
C ALA A 128 0.49 1.93 -19.45
N MET A 129 0.45 2.08 -18.11
CA MET A 129 -0.39 3.08 -17.44
C MET A 129 0.27 4.46 -17.32
N TRP A 130 1.57 4.59 -17.59
CA TRP A 130 2.28 5.87 -17.44
C TRP A 130 1.67 7.02 -18.27
N PRO A 131 1.20 6.82 -19.52
CA PRO A 131 0.58 7.88 -20.32
C PRO A 131 -0.64 8.55 -19.68
N TYR A 132 -1.35 7.82 -18.81
CA TYR A 132 -2.59 8.24 -18.16
C TYR A 132 -2.35 8.88 -16.79
N VAL A 133 -1.37 8.39 -16.02
CA VAL A 133 -1.07 8.89 -14.66
C VAL A 133 -0.08 10.05 -14.68
N LYS A 134 1.07 9.89 -15.36
CA LYS A 134 2.18 10.88 -15.46
C LYS A 134 2.65 11.48 -14.12
N ASN A 135 2.45 10.78 -13.01
CA ASN A 135 2.83 11.23 -11.67
C ASN A 135 3.42 10.06 -10.87
N LEU A 136 4.72 10.11 -10.58
CA LEU A 136 5.40 9.07 -9.80
C LEU A 136 4.89 8.96 -8.35
N GLY A 137 4.37 10.04 -7.77
CA GLY A 137 3.87 10.05 -6.39
C GLY A 137 2.66 9.13 -6.17
N VAL A 138 1.92 8.84 -7.25
CA VAL A 138 0.72 8.00 -7.25
C VAL A 138 1.04 6.53 -7.04
N TYR A 139 2.24 6.08 -7.43
CA TYR A 139 2.63 4.67 -7.34
C TYR A 139 3.15 4.26 -5.95
N ARG A 140 3.29 5.23 -5.03
CA ARG A 140 3.86 4.99 -3.71
C ARG A 140 2.91 5.44 -2.61
N CYS A 141 2.62 4.52 -1.69
CA CYS A 141 1.90 4.79 -0.46
C CYS A 141 2.74 5.71 0.47
N PRO A 142 2.11 6.66 1.19
CA PRO A 142 2.81 7.54 2.14
C PRO A 142 3.40 6.82 3.37
N THR A 143 3.05 5.55 3.59
CA THR A 143 3.69 4.67 4.59
C THR A 143 4.71 3.70 3.98
N GLY A 144 5.00 3.85 2.68
CA GLY A 144 6.06 3.15 1.94
C GLY A 144 7.43 3.21 2.61
N LEU A 145 8.13 2.09 2.69
CA LEU A 145 9.46 2.01 3.27
C LEU A 145 10.45 2.87 2.47
N ALA A 146 11.53 3.30 3.13
CA ALA A 146 12.59 4.03 2.45
C ALA A 146 13.13 3.22 1.26
N GLY A 147 13.29 3.88 0.11
CA GLY A 147 13.74 3.27 -1.14
C GLY A 147 12.66 2.60 -1.98
N GLU A 148 11.42 2.47 -1.51
CA GLU A 148 10.30 2.00 -2.36
C GLU A 148 9.77 3.15 -3.22
N MET A 149 9.61 2.91 -4.52
CA MET A 149 8.96 3.82 -5.46
C MET A 149 7.65 3.27 -6.01
N CYS A 150 7.41 1.96 -5.87
CA CYS A 150 6.14 1.32 -6.11
C CYS A 150 5.74 0.51 -4.88
N THR A 151 4.51 0.68 -4.39
CA THR A 151 4.01 -0.08 -3.23
C THR A 151 2.64 -0.69 -3.41
N TYR A 152 2.11 -0.60 -4.62
CA TYR A 152 0.83 -1.18 -4.98
C TYR A 152 1.09 -2.36 -5.90
N ALA A 153 0.23 -3.37 -5.83
CA ALA A 153 0.23 -4.49 -6.75
C ALA A 153 -1.14 -4.62 -7.40
N ALA A 154 -1.15 -5.02 -8.67
CA ALA A 154 -2.36 -5.53 -9.30
C ALA A 154 -2.66 -6.93 -8.75
N MET A 155 -3.94 -7.28 -8.67
CA MET A 155 -4.36 -8.63 -8.25
C MET A 155 -4.16 -9.64 -9.40
N ASP A 156 -3.84 -10.90 -9.08
CA ASP A 156 -3.76 -11.99 -10.06
C ASP A 156 -5.04 -12.06 -10.92
N GLY A 157 -6.22 -12.04 -10.28
CA GLY A 157 -7.52 -12.07 -10.97
C GLY A 157 -7.85 -10.84 -11.83
N ALA A 158 -7.00 -9.81 -11.83
CA ALA A 158 -7.12 -8.59 -12.63
C ALA A 158 -6.03 -8.51 -13.72
N ASN A 159 -5.89 -9.58 -14.50
CA ASN A 159 -4.89 -9.74 -15.56
C ASN A 159 -3.44 -9.80 -15.04
N GLY A 160 -3.21 -10.37 -13.85
CA GLY A 160 -1.88 -10.68 -13.33
C GLY A 160 -1.33 -12.01 -13.85
N LEU A 161 -0.31 -12.55 -13.17
CA LEU A 161 0.39 -13.77 -13.58
C LEU A 161 -0.51 -15.01 -13.48
N SER A 162 -0.55 -15.83 -14.54
CA SER A 162 -1.14 -17.16 -14.44
C SER A 162 -0.22 -18.09 -13.66
N ARG A 163 -0.79 -18.81 -12.69
CA ARG A 163 -0.07 -19.78 -11.86
C ARG A 163 -0.56 -21.19 -12.20
N ASN A 164 0.38 -22.12 -12.36
CA ASN A 164 0.09 -23.53 -12.68
C ASN A 164 -0.97 -24.11 -11.73
N ASN A 165 -1.94 -24.85 -12.27
CA ASN A 165 -3.18 -25.38 -11.65
C ASN A 165 -4.39 -24.44 -11.63
N ILE A 166 -4.28 -23.21 -12.14
CA ILE A 166 -5.38 -22.21 -12.22
C ILE A 166 -5.63 -21.79 -13.69
N GLU A 167 -5.09 -22.52 -14.67
CA GLU A 167 -5.15 -22.17 -16.12
C GLU A 167 -6.59 -21.94 -16.65
N ASP A 168 -7.60 -22.62 -16.08
CA ASP A 168 -9.01 -22.48 -16.46
C ASP A 168 -9.81 -21.51 -15.57
N LEU A 169 -9.18 -20.90 -14.55
CA LEU A 169 -9.87 -20.12 -13.52
C LEU A 169 -9.62 -18.60 -13.68
N GLN A 170 -10.53 -17.97 -14.42
CA GLN A 170 -11.04 -16.60 -14.21
C GLN A 170 -10.06 -15.42 -14.14
N PHE A 171 -8.94 -15.47 -14.87
CA PHE A 171 -8.20 -14.25 -15.18
C PHE A 171 -9.06 -13.34 -16.05
N MET A 172 -9.37 -12.15 -15.55
CA MET A 172 -10.17 -11.20 -16.30
C MET A 172 -9.27 -10.51 -17.30
N LYS A 173 -9.57 -10.60 -18.59
CA LYS A 173 -8.86 -9.87 -19.65
C LYS A 173 -9.60 -8.61 -20.10
N ASN A 174 -10.84 -8.40 -19.65
CA ASN A 174 -11.69 -7.30 -20.10
C ASN A 174 -12.47 -6.65 -18.95
N ALA A 175 -12.52 -5.32 -18.94
CA ALA A 175 -13.17 -4.52 -17.90
C ALA A 175 -14.69 -4.72 -17.84
N THR A 176 -15.31 -5.12 -18.96
CA THR A 176 -16.76 -5.37 -19.01
C THR A 176 -17.16 -6.75 -18.51
N ALA A 177 -16.20 -7.66 -18.34
CA ALA A 177 -16.49 -9.03 -17.94
C ALA A 177 -16.81 -9.14 -16.43
N TYR A 178 -16.50 -8.11 -15.62
CA TYR A 178 -16.74 -8.13 -14.18
C TYR A 178 -18.24 -8.07 -13.85
N ARG A 179 -18.82 -9.20 -13.38
CA ARG A 179 -20.25 -9.28 -12.99
C ARG A 179 -20.62 -8.42 -11.78
N ARG A 180 -19.68 -8.15 -10.87
CA ARG A 180 -19.87 -7.37 -9.62
C ARG A 180 -18.68 -6.44 -9.40
N PRO A 181 -18.51 -5.39 -10.23
CA PRO A 181 -17.27 -4.63 -10.27
C PRO A 181 -16.94 -3.94 -8.93
N HIS A 182 -17.96 -3.54 -8.16
CA HIS A 182 -17.81 -3.01 -6.79
C HIS A 182 -17.22 -3.98 -5.76
N LYS A 183 -17.10 -5.28 -6.07
CA LYS A 183 -16.44 -6.25 -5.18
C LYS A 183 -15.08 -6.68 -5.70
N ARG A 184 -14.74 -6.34 -6.95
CA ARG A 184 -13.57 -6.88 -7.64
C ARG A 184 -12.40 -5.94 -7.43
N ILE A 185 -11.40 -6.42 -6.68
CA ILE A 185 -10.22 -5.64 -6.34
C ILE A 185 -9.28 -5.64 -7.55
N ILE A 186 -8.78 -4.47 -7.92
CA ILE A 186 -7.83 -4.30 -9.03
C ILE A 186 -6.44 -4.07 -8.49
N PHE A 187 -6.26 -3.05 -7.65
CA PHE A 187 -5.00 -2.78 -6.95
C PHE A 187 -5.16 -2.88 -5.44
N ILE A 188 -4.12 -3.34 -4.76
CA ILE A 188 -4.00 -3.40 -3.31
C ILE A 188 -2.71 -2.72 -2.83
N ASP A 189 -2.79 -2.03 -1.69
CA ASP A 189 -1.63 -1.49 -0.97
C ASP A 189 -0.88 -2.62 -0.25
N GLU A 190 -0.12 -3.36 -1.05
CA GLU A 190 0.70 -4.48 -0.61
C GLU A 190 1.91 -4.02 0.20
N GLY A 191 2.49 -2.88 -0.15
CA GLY A 191 3.73 -2.39 0.46
C GLY A 191 4.95 -2.78 -0.34
N TRP A 192 5.70 -3.79 0.10
CA TRP A 192 6.84 -4.26 -0.68
C TRP A 192 6.30 -4.95 -1.93
N VAL A 193 6.49 -4.36 -3.11
CA VAL A 193 5.86 -4.85 -4.35
C VAL A 193 6.23 -6.31 -4.61
N THR A 194 5.22 -7.14 -4.78
CA THR A 194 5.38 -8.51 -5.23
C THR A 194 5.87 -8.52 -6.67
N PRO A 195 6.82 -9.41 -7.01
CA PRO A 195 7.42 -9.51 -8.33
C PRO A 195 6.47 -9.58 -9.52
N ASP A 196 5.31 -10.20 -9.31
CA ASP A 196 4.36 -10.51 -10.34
C ASP A 196 3.04 -9.78 -10.04
N SER A 197 2.24 -10.29 -9.13
CA SER A 197 0.95 -9.72 -8.79
C SER A 197 0.49 -10.31 -7.47
N PHE A 198 -0.39 -9.58 -6.77
CA PHE A 198 -0.89 -10.02 -5.48
C PHE A 198 -1.80 -11.24 -5.66
N ALA A 199 -1.43 -12.34 -5.03
CA ALA A 199 -2.02 -13.65 -5.20
C ALA A 199 -2.72 -14.15 -3.94
N VAL A 200 -3.81 -14.87 -4.16
CA VAL A 200 -4.52 -15.66 -3.14
C VAL A 200 -5.02 -16.94 -3.79
N TYR A 201 -5.01 -18.05 -3.07
CA TYR A 201 -5.57 -19.30 -3.58
C TYR A 201 -7.08 -19.17 -3.83
N ILE A 202 -7.57 -19.80 -4.89
CA ILE A 202 -9.02 -19.85 -5.21
C ILE A 202 -9.68 -21.13 -4.69
N ASP A 203 -8.89 -22.20 -4.55
CA ASP A 203 -9.34 -23.59 -4.39
C ASP A 203 -9.14 -24.16 -2.98
N HIS A 204 -8.46 -23.44 -2.09
CA HIS A 204 -8.35 -23.80 -0.68
C HIS A 204 -8.08 -22.60 0.22
N ALA A 205 -8.24 -22.81 1.53
CA ALA A 205 -8.07 -21.77 2.54
C ALA A 205 -6.63 -21.59 3.00
N ALA A 206 -5.83 -20.96 2.17
CA ALA A 206 -4.48 -20.52 2.51
C ALA A 206 -4.21 -19.13 1.95
N TRP A 207 -3.30 -18.43 2.63
CA TRP A 207 -2.65 -17.26 2.07
C TRP A 207 -1.59 -17.71 1.07
N TRP A 208 -1.63 -17.14 -0.14
CA TRP A 208 -0.50 -17.18 -1.05
C TRP A 208 0.42 -16.04 -0.64
N ASP A 209 0.08 -14.81 -1.00
CA ASP A 209 0.79 -13.64 -0.46
C ASP A 209 0.26 -13.29 0.92
N ASP A 210 1.13 -12.69 1.73
CA ASP A 210 0.78 -12.32 3.09
C ASP A 210 -0.25 -11.16 3.09
N PRO A 211 -1.21 -11.14 4.02
CA PRO A 211 -2.19 -10.07 4.10
C PRO A 211 -1.49 -8.72 4.37
N PRO A 212 -1.66 -7.69 3.52
CA PRO A 212 -1.00 -6.42 3.75
C PRO A 212 -1.54 -5.76 5.02
N VAL A 213 -0.67 -5.34 5.94
CA VAL A 213 -1.07 -4.65 7.17
C VAL A 213 -0.53 -3.23 7.17
N ARG A 214 -1.36 -2.30 6.70
CA ARG A 214 -1.07 -0.89 6.54
C ARG A 214 -2.21 0.00 7.00
N HIS A 215 -1.83 1.25 7.31
CA HIS A 215 -2.75 2.25 7.81
C HIS A 215 -3.52 1.81 9.06
N GLY A 216 -2.80 1.21 10.01
CA GLY A 216 -3.36 0.47 11.14
C GLY A 216 -3.44 -1.02 10.81
N ASP A 217 -4.47 -1.70 11.30
CA ASP A 217 -4.63 -3.14 11.13
C ASP A 217 -5.44 -3.48 9.87
N GLY A 218 -5.14 -2.88 8.73
CA GLY A 218 -5.96 -3.03 7.52
C GLY A 218 -5.17 -2.96 6.23
N SER A 219 -5.86 -2.77 5.12
CA SER A 219 -5.25 -2.51 3.82
C SER A 219 -6.16 -1.61 3.00
N ALA A 220 -5.58 -0.83 2.09
CA ALA A 220 -6.31 -0.01 1.14
C ALA A 220 -6.37 -0.71 -0.23
N GLN A 221 -7.50 -0.62 -0.92
CA GLN A 221 -7.74 -1.25 -2.21
C GLN A 221 -8.47 -0.31 -3.17
N SER A 222 -8.35 -0.62 -4.46
CA SER A 222 -9.22 -0.10 -5.53
C SER A 222 -10.05 -1.20 -6.16
N TYR A 223 -11.18 -0.81 -6.75
CA TYR A 223 -12.18 -1.73 -7.28
C TYR A 223 -12.52 -1.44 -8.73
N ALA A 224 -12.96 -2.47 -9.45
CA ALA A 224 -13.21 -2.43 -10.89
C ALA A 224 -14.25 -1.39 -11.34
N ASP A 225 -15.12 -0.91 -10.44
CA ASP A 225 -16.09 0.14 -10.72
C ASP A 225 -15.55 1.58 -10.52
N GLY A 226 -14.27 1.73 -10.12
CA GLY A 226 -13.62 3.02 -9.96
C GLY A 226 -13.50 3.53 -8.53
N HIS A 227 -14.08 2.87 -7.53
CA HIS A 227 -13.93 3.30 -6.15
C HIS A 227 -12.68 2.73 -5.48
N SER A 228 -12.31 3.32 -4.35
CA SER A 228 -11.25 2.84 -3.47
C SER A 228 -11.80 2.79 -2.04
N ASP A 229 -11.43 1.77 -1.29
CA ASP A 229 -11.84 1.63 0.11
C ASP A 229 -10.68 1.11 0.96
N TRP A 230 -10.78 1.33 2.27
CA TRP A 230 -9.88 0.74 3.24
C TRP A 230 -10.66 -0.22 4.12
N ARG A 231 -10.18 -1.46 4.21
CA ARG A 231 -10.76 -2.47 5.09
C ARG A 231 -9.83 -2.77 6.25
N LYS A 232 -10.42 -2.81 7.45
CA LYS A 232 -9.75 -3.34 8.64
C LYS A 232 -9.82 -4.87 8.64
N TRP A 233 -8.72 -5.54 8.95
CA TRP A 233 -8.70 -6.96 9.24
C TRP A 233 -9.41 -7.26 10.55
N GLU A 234 -10.22 -8.32 10.56
CA GLU A 234 -10.95 -8.78 11.73
C GLU A 234 -10.13 -9.76 12.58
N GLY A 235 -9.34 -10.59 11.91
CA GLY A 235 -8.55 -11.68 12.45
C GLY A 235 -7.25 -11.19 13.08
N ARG A 236 -7.04 -11.52 14.36
CA ARG A 236 -5.80 -11.17 15.06
C ARG A 236 -4.59 -11.91 14.49
N TRP A 237 -4.79 -13.15 14.06
CA TRP A 237 -3.71 -13.92 13.44
C TRP A 237 -3.37 -13.34 12.07
N THR A 238 -4.38 -12.96 11.28
CA THR A 238 -4.19 -12.27 9.99
C THR A 238 -3.33 -11.02 10.14
N VAL A 239 -3.64 -10.17 11.14
CA VAL A 239 -2.84 -8.98 11.45
C VAL A 239 -1.42 -9.34 11.90
N ALA A 240 -1.27 -10.29 12.83
CA ALA A 240 0.04 -10.69 13.33
C ALA A 240 0.93 -11.30 12.22
N PHE A 241 0.33 -12.09 11.33
CA PHE A 241 0.98 -12.73 10.21
C PHE A 241 1.50 -11.68 9.21
N GLY A 242 0.65 -10.76 8.76
CA GLY A 242 1.09 -9.70 7.84
C GLY A 242 2.09 -8.72 8.44
N LEU A 243 2.00 -8.41 9.74
CA LEU A 243 3.02 -7.59 10.42
C LEU A 243 4.39 -8.27 10.48
N ALA A 244 4.43 -9.60 10.58
CA ALA A 244 5.67 -10.36 10.66
C ALA A 244 6.47 -10.36 9.34
N THR A 245 5.82 -10.03 8.21
CA THR A 245 6.43 -10.07 6.88
C THR A 245 6.65 -8.67 6.28
N ILE A 246 6.46 -7.60 7.04
CA ILE A 246 6.74 -6.25 6.55
C ILE A 246 8.22 -6.10 6.18
N GLY A 247 8.48 -5.74 4.92
CA GLY A 247 9.82 -5.44 4.40
C GLY A 247 10.67 -6.68 4.11
N ILE A 248 10.09 -7.88 4.21
CA ILE A 248 10.67 -9.14 3.78
C ILE A 248 9.63 -9.90 2.96
N HIS A 249 10.02 -10.50 1.84
CA HIS A 249 9.11 -11.37 1.10
C HIS A 249 9.62 -12.82 1.16
N PRO A 250 9.58 -13.46 2.35
CA PRO A 250 10.09 -14.81 2.51
C PRO A 250 9.31 -15.75 1.60
N LYS A 251 10.06 -16.62 0.95
CA LYS A 251 9.53 -17.69 0.09
C LYS A 251 8.41 -18.48 0.78
N ASN A 252 7.23 -18.56 0.15
CA ASN A 252 6.11 -19.37 0.63
C ASN A 252 6.29 -20.87 0.37
N ASP A 253 7.37 -21.28 -0.32
CA ASP A 253 7.80 -22.67 -0.38
C ASP A 253 8.31 -23.14 1.00
N ASN A 254 7.37 -23.69 1.77
CA ASN A 254 7.59 -24.47 2.99
C ASN A 254 8.12 -23.66 4.19
N LYS A 255 7.37 -22.65 4.64
CA LYS A 255 7.57 -22.09 5.98
C LYS A 255 7.55 -23.26 6.98
N PRO A 256 8.59 -23.46 7.82
CA PRO A 256 8.72 -24.65 8.65
C PRO A 256 7.50 -24.85 9.57
N GLY A 257 6.75 -25.95 9.35
CA GLY A 257 5.55 -26.28 10.12
C GLY A 257 4.22 -25.94 9.46
N ASP A 258 4.22 -25.31 8.27
CA ASP A 258 2.97 -25.10 7.51
C ASP A 258 2.52 -26.39 6.80
N PRO A 259 1.24 -26.80 6.95
CA PRO A 259 0.74 -28.04 6.40
C PRO A 259 0.44 -27.97 4.88
N ILE A 260 0.57 -26.79 4.27
CA ILE A 260 0.19 -26.52 2.88
C ILE A 260 1.46 -26.16 2.09
N PRO A 261 1.91 -27.00 1.15
CA PRO A 261 3.05 -26.65 0.30
C PRO A 261 2.77 -25.41 -0.54
N GLY A 262 3.64 -24.39 -0.43
CA GLY A 262 3.55 -23.16 -1.23
C GLY A 262 2.64 -22.06 -0.65
N GLY A 263 1.96 -22.31 0.47
CA GLY A 263 1.06 -21.35 1.10
C GLY A 263 1.09 -21.41 2.62
N THR A 264 0.51 -20.41 3.29
CA THR A 264 0.36 -20.42 4.74
C THR A 264 -1.10 -20.69 5.12
N ALA A 265 -1.31 -21.79 5.84
CA ALA A 265 -2.64 -22.15 6.32
C ALA A 265 -3.17 -21.07 7.26
N VAL A 266 -4.41 -20.65 7.04
CA VAL A 266 -5.04 -19.68 7.92
C VAL A 266 -5.33 -20.29 9.30
N SER A 267 -5.21 -19.48 10.34
CA SER A 267 -5.64 -19.82 11.69
C SER A 267 -7.11 -20.29 11.70
N ALA A 268 -7.44 -21.22 12.60
CA ALA A 268 -8.77 -21.85 12.68
C ALA A 268 -9.90 -20.92 13.21
N THR A 269 -9.71 -19.60 13.28
CA THR A 269 -10.77 -18.68 13.75
C THR A 269 -11.63 -18.14 12.62
N ASP A 270 -12.94 -18.01 12.88
CA ASP A 270 -13.89 -17.46 11.90
C ASP A 270 -13.49 -16.08 11.36
N ALA A 271 -12.84 -15.25 12.17
CA ALA A 271 -12.41 -13.91 11.77
C ALA A 271 -11.28 -13.96 10.73
N ASP A 272 -10.29 -14.83 10.93
CA ASP A 272 -9.18 -14.99 9.97
C ASP A 272 -9.68 -15.57 8.64
N TYR A 273 -10.62 -16.52 8.69
CA TYR A 273 -11.27 -17.06 7.49
C TYR A 273 -12.09 -16.00 6.75
N ARG A 274 -12.81 -15.11 7.46
CA ARG A 274 -13.56 -14.01 6.83
C ARG A 274 -12.65 -13.01 6.13
N ASP A 275 -11.47 -12.74 6.68
CA ASP A 275 -10.47 -11.88 6.06
C ASP A 275 -9.94 -12.49 4.77
N LEU A 276 -9.48 -13.75 4.82
CA LEU A 276 -8.99 -14.47 3.64
C LEU A 276 -10.09 -14.57 2.57
N ARG A 277 -11.30 -15.01 2.95
CA ARG A 277 -12.38 -15.25 1.99
C ARG A 277 -12.87 -13.99 1.31
N TRP A 278 -12.89 -12.87 2.02
CA TRP A 278 -13.19 -11.58 1.38
C TRP A 278 -12.16 -11.23 0.31
N LEU A 279 -10.86 -11.43 0.58
CA LEU A 279 -9.82 -11.08 -0.37
C LEU A 279 -9.81 -12.04 -1.58
N GLN A 280 -10.05 -13.33 -1.37
CA GLN A 280 -10.23 -14.31 -2.44
C GLN A 280 -11.41 -13.95 -3.35
N ILE A 281 -12.57 -13.63 -2.76
CA ILE A 281 -13.74 -13.16 -3.53
C ILE A 281 -13.42 -11.83 -4.24
N GLY A 282 -12.61 -10.97 -3.62
CA GLY A 282 -12.16 -9.73 -4.24
C GLY A 282 -11.30 -9.95 -5.47
N CYS A 283 -10.35 -10.87 -5.39
CA CYS A 283 -9.45 -11.25 -6.47
C CYS A 283 -10.22 -11.95 -7.61
N TRP A 284 -10.86 -13.07 -7.30
CA TRP A 284 -11.40 -14.01 -8.28
C TRP A 284 -12.88 -13.78 -8.61
N GLY A 285 -13.63 -13.17 -7.70
CA GLY A 285 -15.09 -13.01 -7.80
C GLY A 285 -15.88 -14.13 -7.12
N GLU A 286 -15.25 -15.29 -6.92
CA GLU A 286 -15.77 -16.46 -6.21
C GLU A 286 -14.63 -17.30 -5.60
N VAL A 287 -14.99 -18.35 -4.87
CA VAL A 287 -14.07 -19.37 -4.34
C VAL A 287 -14.66 -20.74 -4.62
N THR A 288 -13.82 -21.75 -4.86
CA THR A 288 -14.28 -23.07 -5.34
C THR A 288 -14.39 -24.15 -4.26
N TYR A 289 -14.27 -23.78 -2.98
CA TYR A 289 -14.30 -24.69 -1.82
C TYR A 289 -15.21 -24.21 -0.67
#